data_AF-A0A7S4J9D7-F1
#
_entry.id   AF-A0A7S4J9D7-F1
#
_cell.length_a   1.000
_cell.length_b   1.000
_cell.length_c   1.000
_cell.angle_alpha   90.00
_cell.angle_beta   90.00
_cell.angle_gamma   90.00
#
_symmetry.space_group_name_H-M   'P 1'
#
loop_
_entity.id
_entity.type
_entity.pdbx_description
1 polymer ?
#
loop_
_entity_poly.entity_id
_entity_poly.type
_entity_poly.pdbx_seq_one_letter_code
_entity_poly.pdbx_strand_id
1 'polypeptide(L)'
;DARVRALGDAAAQFARTQAGKPYANDFGPPPREFYCSSLVDYSYQRASGDARVLVPDDFRLLWVPLDFWEDYYRQMGQPLPNTTGSNPTLLLHSPAISFTRLHGERVGDTIREGA
;
A
#
# COMPACT_ATOMS: atom_id res chain seq x y z
N ASP A 1 -4.08 20.68 2.06
CA ASP A 1 -3.16 20.87 3.19
C ASP A 1 -1.72 20.67 2.71
N ALA A 2 -0.83 21.63 2.96
CA ALA A 2 0.59 21.58 2.57
C ALA A 2 1.36 20.46 3.30
N ARG A 3 1.00 20.17 4.56
CA ARG A 3 1.61 19.09 5.35
C ARG A 3 1.32 17.73 4.74
N VAL A 4 0.06 17.49 4.36
CA VAL A 4 -0.36 16.22 3.71
C VAL A 4 0.38 16.02 2.39
N ARG A 5 0.57 17.08 1.59
CA ARG A 5 1.36 17.00 0.35
C ARG A 5 2.82 16.63 0.63
N ALA A 6 3.45 17.28 1.60
CA ALA A 6 4.84 16.98 1.97
C ALA A 6 5.02 15.52 2.44
N LEU A 7 4.07 14.99 3.22
CA LEU A 7 4.05 13.58 3.62
C LEU A 7 3.93 12.65 2.41
N GLY A 8 3.02 12.96 1.48
CA GLY A 8 2.86 12.21 0.24
C GLY A 8 4.12 12.21 -0.63
N ASP A 9 4.79 13.35 -0.76
CA ASP A 9 6.03 13.49 -1.52
C ASP A 9 7.16 12.66 -0.90
N ALA A 10 7.35 12.74 0.42
CA ALA A 10 8.35 11.96 1.15
C ALA A 10 8.08 10.44 1.08
N ALA A 11 6.81 10.03 1.24
CA ALA A 11 6.40 8.63 1.09
C ALA A 11 6.69 8.12 -0.33
N ALA A 12 6.33 8.90 -1.36
CA ALA A 12 6.60 8.55 -2.76
C ALA A 12 8.10 8.50 -3.08
N GLN A 13 8.90 9.40 -2.49
CA GLN A 13 10.36 9.36 -2.62
C GLN A 13 10.93 8.06 -2.06
N PHE A 14 10.50 7.65 -0.86
CA PHE A 14 10.93 6.36 -0.29
C PHE A 14 10.48 5.18 -1.16
N ALA A 15 9.22 5.15 -1.59
CA ALA A 15 8.70 4.06 -2.42
C ALA A 15 9.50 3.89 -3.73
N ARG A 16 9.91 4.99 -4.37
CA ARG A 16 10.77 4.96 -5.55
C ARG A 16 12.12 4.30 -5.30
N THR A 17 12.70 4.43 -4.10
CA THR A 17 13.96 3.75 -3.76
C THR A 17 13.84 2.23 -3.62
N GLN A 18 12.61 1.70 -3.62
CA GLN A 18 12.34 0.26 -3.62
C GLN A 18 12.18 -0.33 -5.04
N ALA A 19 12.19 0.50 -6.09
CA ALA A 19 12.07 0.03 -7.47
C ALA A 19 13.21 -0.94 -7.83
N GLY A 20 12.87 -2.05 -8.46
CA GLY A 20 13.82 -3.10 -8.85
C GLY A 20 14.21 -4.08 -7.74
N LYS A 21 13.76 -3.88 -6.49
CA LYS A 21 13.95 -4.85 -5.40
C LYS A 21 12.97 -6.02 -5.53
N PRO A 22 13.29 -7.19 -4.93
CA PRO A 22 12.37 -8.32 -4.89
C PRO A 22 11.04 -7.97 -4.21
N TYR A 23 9.98 -8.61 -4.70
CA TYR A 23 8.65 -8.53 -4.10
C TYR A 23 8.55 -9.50 -2.91
N ALA A 24 7.90 -9.09 -1.82
CA ALA A 24 7.64 -9.96 -0.67
C ALA A 24 6.52 -10.97 -0.99
N ASN A 25 6.88 -12.06 -1.66
CA ASN A 25 5.94 -13.13 -2.03
C ASN A 25 5.37 -13.87 -0.80
N ASP A 26 6.12 -13.89 0.30
CA ASP A 26 5.71 -14.48 1.57
C ASP A 26 4.84 -13.55 2.42
N PHE A 27 4.49 -12.36 1.91
CA PHE A 27 3.75 -11.33 2.62
C PHE A 27 4.34 -11.00 4.01
N GLY A 28 5.65 -11.17 4.16
CA GLY A 28 6.37 -10.90 5.38
C GLY A 28 6.35 -9.43 5.79
N PRO A 29 6.70 -9.12 7.05
CA PRO A 29 6.72 -7.76 7.53
C PRO A 29 7.84 -6.93 6.86
N PRO A 30 7.61 -5.62 6.63
CA PRO A 30 8.66 -4.70 6.23
C PRO A 30 9.76 -4.60 7.31
N PRO A 31 10.98 -4.08 7.00
CA PRO A 31 11.35 -3.36 5.78
C PRO A 31 12.23 -4.16 4.80
N ARG A 32 12.38 -5.48 4.99
CA ARG A 32 13.28 -6.29 4.16
C ARG A 32 12.84 -6.29 2.69
N GLU A 33 11.59 -6.65 2.47
CA GLU A 33 10.92 -6.68 1.17
C GLU A 33 9.51 -6.10 1.37
N PHE A 34 8.83 -5.78 0.27
CA PHE A 34 7.49 -5.23 0.34
C PHE A 34 6.56 -5.92 -0.64
N TYR A 35 5.33 -6.18 -0.18
CA TYR A 35 4.18 -6.40 -1.05
C TYR A 35 3.42 -5.07 -1.25
N CYS A 36 2.41 -5.09 -2.10
CA CYS A 36 1.76 -3.88 -2.60
C CYS A 36 1.32 -2.89 -1.49
N SER A 37 0.47 -3.31 -0.56
CA SER A 37 -0.02 -2.44 0.51
C SER A 37 1.00 -2.20 1.61
N SER A 38 1.90 -3.14 1.91
CA SER A 38 2.95 -2.91 2.92
C SER A 38 3.92 -1.81 2.48
N LEU A 39 4.22 -1.70 1.18
CA LEU A 39 5.05 -0.61 0.67
C LEU A 39 4.39 0.74 0.94
N VAL A 40 3.10 0.86 0.63
CA VAL A 40 2.36 2.12 0.81
C VAL A 40 2.31 2.51 2.28
N ASP A 41 1.87 1.59 3.15
CA ASP A 41 1.75 1.83 4.58
C ASP A 41 3.10 2.22 5.21
N TYR A 42 4.14 1.41 4.99
CA TYR A 42 5.47 1.68 5.53
C TYR A 42 6.09 2.98 5.00
N SER A 43 5.80 3.35 3.74
CA SER A 43 6.26 4.64 3.18
C SER A 43 5.68 5.83 3.94
N TYR A 44 4.40 5.79 4.29
CA TYR A 44 3.77 6.84 5.09
C TYR A 44 4.20 6.80 6.56
N GLN A 45 4.46 5.61 7.11
CA GLN A 45 5.03 5.50 8.45
C GLN A 45 6.40 6.18 8.52
N ARG A 46 7.26 5.91 7.53
CA ARG A 46 8.58 6.55 7.42
C ARG A 46 8.49 8.06 7.22
N ALA A 47 7.57 8.53 6.38
CA ALA A 47 7.40 9.95 6.08
C ALA A 47 6.87 10.75 7.27
N SER A 48 5.99 10.15 8.08
CA SER A 48 5.35 10.80 9.23
C SER A 48 6.11 10.62 10.54
N GLY A 49 6.90 9.55 10.67
CA GLY A 49 7.47 9.11 11.95
C GLY A 49 6.46 8.38 12.85
N ASP A 50 5.25 8.08 12.36
CA ASP A 50 4.19 7.40 13.09
C ASP A 50 3.92 6.02 12.48
N ALA A 51 3.93 4.96 13.28
CA ALA A 51 3.68 3.59 12.82
C ALA A 51 2.19 3.34 12.46
N ARG A 52 1.27 4.24 12.81
CA ARG A 52 -0.19 4.00 12.77
C ARG A 52 -0.93 4.98 11.85
N VAL A 53 -0.34 5.30 10.70
CA VAL A 53 -0.95 6.26 9.74
C VAL A 53 -2.12 5.64 8.99
N LEU A 54 -1.86 4.62 8.16
CA LEU A 54 -2.90 4.03 7.32
C LEU A 54 -3.56 2.83 7.99
N VAL A 55 -2.79 2.08 8.77
CA VAL A 55 -3.26 0.94 9.57
C VAL A 55 -3.17 1.31 11.05
N PRO A 56 -4.22 1.89 11.66
CA PRO A 56 -4.17 2.37 13.04
C PRO A 56 -4.17 1.23 14.07
N ASP A 57 -4.75 0.08 13.71
CA ASP A 57 -4.89 -1.11 14.55
C ASP A 57 -4.30 -2.33 13.85
N ASP A 58 -3.75 -3.27 14.63
CA ASP A 58 -3.16 -4.49 14.11
C ASP A 58 -4.17 -5.31 13.28
N PHE A 59 -3.87 -5.52 12.00
CA PHE A 59 -4.66 -6.36 11.14
C PHE A 59 -4.02 -7.75 11.01
N ARG A 60 -4.72 -8.77 11.52
CA ARG A 60 -4.35 -10.17 11.34
C ARG A 60 -4.50 -10.55 9.87
N LEU A 61 -3.43 -11.02 9.23
CA LEU A 61 -3.55 -11.51 7.85
C LEU A 61 -4.50 -12.70 7.80
N LEU A 62 -5.40 -12.67 6.81
CA LEU A 62 -6.42 -13.68 6.60
C LEU A 62 -5.97 -14.63 5.50
N TRP A 63 -5.90 -15.91 5.84
CA TRP A 63 -5.50 -16.98 4.93
C TRP A 63 -6.73 -17.77 4.51
N VAL A 64 -7.54 -17.18 3.62
CA VAL A 64 -8.79 -17.78 3.12
C VAL A 64 -8.80 -17.78 1.59
N PRO A 65 -9.08 -18.94 0.94
CA PRO A 65 -9.29 -20.25 1.55
C PRO A 65 -7.98 -20.87 2.05
N LEU A 66 -8.02 -21.57 3.18
CA LEU A 66 -6.82 -21.99 3.93
C LEU A 66 -5.94 -22.97 3.15
N ASP A 67 -6.56 -23.91 2.43
CA ASP A 67 -5.91 -24.94 1.63
C ASP A 67 -4.97 -24.37 0.57
N PHE A 68 -5.43 -23.35 -0.17
CA PHE A 68 -4.62 -22.64 -1.16
C PHE A 68 -3.35 -22.05 -0.52
N TRP A 69 -3.49 -21.42 0.65
CA TRP A 69 -2.39 -20.76 1.31
C TRP A 69 -1.40 -21.73 1.95
N GLU A 70 -1.88 -22.82 2.55
CA GLU A 70 -1.02 -23.90 3.04
C GLU A 70 -0.18 -24.49 1.90
N ASP A 71 -0.80 -24.74 0.74
CA ASP A 71 -0.11 -25.21 -0.45
C ASP A 71 0.92 -24.22 -0.98
N TYR A 72 0.56 -22.94 -1.03
CA TYR A 72 1.45 -21.85 -1.46
C TYR A 72 2.71 -21.76 -0.58
N TYR A 73 2.55 -21.72 0.74
CA TYR A 73 3.69 -21.63 1.66
C TYR A 73 4.53 -22.92 1.67
N ARG A 74 3.88 -24.09 1.54
CA ARG A 74 4.58 -25.37 1.40
C ARG A 74 5.48 -25.41 0.16
N GLN A 75 5.05 -24.87 -0.97
CA GLN A 75 5.87 -24.78 -2.19
C GLN A 75 7.08 -23.85 -2.01
N MET A 76 6.97 -22.84 -1.15
CA MET A 76 8.09 -21.98 -0.76
C MET A 76 9.01 -22.61 0.31
N GLY A 77 8.67 -23.80 0.82
CA GLY A 77 9.40 -24.45 1.92
C GLY A 77 9.23 -23.71 3.26
N GLN A 78 8.13 -23.00 3.44
CA GLN A 78 7.84 -22.19 4.63
C GLN A 78 6.51 -22.64 5.28
N PRO A 79 6.34 -22.45 6.60
CA PRO A 79 5.04 -22.60 7.24
C PRO A 79 4.14 -21.38 6.95
N LEU A 80 2.83 -21.59 6.98
CA LEU A 80 1.86 -20.49 6.92
C LEU A 80 2.08 -19.53 8.12
N PRO A 81 2.31 -18.23 7.89
CA PRO A 81 2.77 -17.34 8.96
C PRO A 81 1.61 -16.88 9.85
N ASN A 82 1.87 -16.91 11.16
CA ASN A 82 1.00 -16.31 12.15
C ASN A 82 1.37 -14.81 12.36
N THR A 83 1.26 -13.96 11.32
CA THR A 83 1.60 -12.51 11.39
C THR A 83 0.43 -11.52 11.23
N THR A 84 0.69 -10.25 11.52
CA THR A 84 -0.11 -9.07 11.14
C THR A 84 0.46 -8.42 9.88
N GLY A 85 -0.31 -7.54 9.24
CA GLY A 85 0.11 -6.84 8.04
C GLY A 85 -0.95 -5.84 7.55
N SER A 86 -0.94 -5.56 6.24
CA SER A 86 -1.94 -4.71 5.60
C SER A 86 -2.52 -5.41 4.37
N ASN A 87 -3.60 -4.85 3.82
CA ASN A 87 -4.09 -5.22 2.50
C ASN A 87 -4.67 -3.97 1.80
N PRO A 88 -4.83 -3.95 0.47
CA PRO A 88 -5.31 -2.77 -0.25
C PRO A 88 -6.69 -2.27 0.24
N THR A 89 -7.60 -3.18 0.55
CA THR A 89 -8.95 -2.84 1.07
C THR A 89 -8.85 -2.17 2.45
N LEU A 90 -7.98 -2.67 3.32
CA LEU A 90 -7.72 -2.07 4.63
C LEU A 90 -7.22 -0.63 4.48
N LEU A 91 -6.27 -0.38 3.58
CA LEU A 91 -5.74 0.97 3.37
C LEU A 91 -6.81 1.91 2.80
N LEU A 92 -7.65 1.41 1.89
CA LEU A 92 -8.75 2.18 1.29
C LEU A 92 -9.76 2.67 2.34
N HIS A 93 -10.00 1.86 3.39
CA HIS A 93 -10.91 2.18 4.49
C HIS A 93 -10.25 2.90 5.67
N SER A 94 -8.97 3.26 5.54
CA SER A 94 -8.28 4.02 6.58
C SER A 94 -8.97 5.36 6.83
N PRO A 95 -9.13 5.80 8.10
CA PRO A 95 -9.67 7.12 8.42
C PRO A 95 -8.78 8.27 7.92
N ALA A 96 -7.52 7.97 7.56
CA ALA A 96 -6.59 8.94 6.97
C ALA A 96 -6.82 9.16 5.46
N ILE A 97 -7.69 8.36 4.81
CA ILE A 97 -7.96 8.42 3.38
C ILE A 97 -9.29 9.14 3.12
N SER A 98 -9.30 9.96 2.06
CA SER A 98 -10.50 10.62 1.56
C SER A 98 -10.52 10.51 0.04
N PHE A 99 -11.70 10.22 -0.52
CA PHE A 99 -11.87 10.18 -1.96
C PHE A 99 -11.89 11.59 -2.54
N THR A 100 -11.09 11.79 -3.59
CA THR A 100 -11.14 13.01 -4.40
C THR A 100 -11.33 12.63 -5.85
N ARG A 101 -12.19 13.37 -6.55
CA ARG A 101 -12.31 13.24 -8.00
C ARG A 101 -11.24 14.11 -8.62
N LEU A 102 -10.33 13.50 -9.37
CA LEU A 102 -9.45 14.25 -10.26
C LEU A 102 -10.33 14.80 -11.39
N HIS A 103 -10.67 16.09 -11.32
CA HIS A 103 -11.19 16.76 -12.50
C HIS A 103 -10.03 16.85 -13.49
N GLY A 104 -10.19 16.26 -14.68
CA GLY A 104 -9.19 16.36 -15.74
C GLY A 104 -8.85 17.83 -15.98
N GLU A 105 -7.56 18.14 -16.12
CA GLU A 105 -7.14 19.46 -16.58
C GLU A 105 -7.77 19.74 -17.94
N ARG A 106 -8.49 20.87 -18.04
CA ARG A 106 -8.77 21.45 -19.36
C ARG A 106 -7.42 21.88 -19.94
N VAL A 107 -6.86 21.04 -20.82
CA VAL A 107 -5.80 21.46 -21.72
C VAL A 107 -6.46 22.26 -22.84
N GLY A 108 -6.56 23.58 -22.64
CA GLY A 108 -7.01 24.53 -23.65
C GLY A 108 -8.53 24.58 -23.86
N ASP A 109 -9.06 25.80 -23.91
CA ASP A 109 -10.42 26.06 -24.37
C ASP A 109 -10.51 25.73 -25.86
N THR A 110 -10.78 24.48 -26.21
CA THR A 110 -11.40 24.14 -27.49
C THR A 110 -12.25 22.88 -27.33
N ILE A 111 -13.53 23.08 -27.01
CA ILE A 111 -14.56 22.13 -27.39
C ILE A 111 -14.77 22.31 -28.90
N ARG A 112 -14.38 21.32 -29.71
CA ARG A 112 -14.98 21.16 -31.04
C ARG A 112 -16.15 20.20 -30.90
N GLU A 113 -17.35 20.76 -30.79
CA GLU A 113 -18.61 20.08 -31.08
C GLU A 113 -18.94 20.24 -32.57
N GLY A 114 -19.36 19.15 -33.22
CA GLY A 114 -19.92 19.09 -34.58
C GLY A 114 -18.87 18.91 -35.69
N ALA A 115 -19.02 18.00 -36.66
CA ALA A 115 -20.21 17.31 -37.20
C ALA A 115 -19.84 15.91 -37.74
#